data_AF-A0A415WYU8-F1
#
_entry.id   AF-A0A415WYU8-F1
#
_cell.length_a   1.000
_cell.length_b   1.000
_cell.length_c   1.000
_cell.angle_alpha   90.00
_cell.angle_beta   90.00
_cell.angle_gamma   90.00
#
_symmetry.space_group_name_H-M   'P 1'
#
loop_
_entity.id
_entity.type
_entity.pdbx_description
1 polymer ?
#
loop_
_entity_poly.entity_id
_entity_poly.type
_entity_poly.pdbx_seq_one_letter_code
_entity_poly.pdbx_strand_id
1 'polypeptide(L)' 'MSYLIAETTKEEREKIVADALGNIEASCDGCMPGLAEMYQDYIDGKKELRQINMEFNARYVKGDDMPGRSGCMYL' A
#
# COMPACT_ATOMS: atom_id res chain seq x y z
N MET A 1 5.16 3.75 15.84
CA MET A 1 5.81 4.26 14.62
C MET A 1 4.77 5.09 13.88
N SER A 2 5.12 6.28 13.40
CA SER A 2 4.25 7.01 12.47
C SER A 2 4.35 6.41 11.06
N TYR A 3 3.32 6.66 10.25
CA TYR A 3 3.26 6.29 8.83
C TYR A 3 3.09 7.52 7.93
N LEU A 4 3.15 8.72 8.49
CA LEU A 4 3.01 9.96 7.73
C LEU A 4 4.35 10.34 7.13
N ILE A 5 4.35 10.79 5.87
CA ILE A 5 5.57 11.28 5.21
C ILE A 5 6.17 12.46 5.99
N ALA A 6 5.32 13.31 6.56
CA ALA A 6 5.74 14.45 7.37
C ALA A 6 6.50 14.06 8.66
N GLU A 7 6.34 12.83 9.13
CA GLU A 7 6.89 12.34 10.39
C GLU A 7 7.89 11.19 10.20
N THR A 8 8.28 10.87 8.96
CA THR A 8 9.15 9.74 8.66
C THR A 8 10.24 10.09 7.64
N THR A 9 11.44 9.55 7.80
CA THR A 9 12.48 9.63 6.78
C THR A 9 12.18 8.69 5.62
N LYS A 10 12.96 8.81 4.54
CA LYS A 10 12.89 7.83 3.45
C LYS A 10 13.27 6.43 3.92
N GLU A 11 14.35 6.27 4.71
CA GLU A 11 14.76 4.94 5.19
C GLU A 11 13.73 4.31 6.13
N GLU A 12 13.07 5.11 6.97
CA GLU A 12 11.99 4.62 7.82
C GLU A 12 10.82 4.09 6.98
N ARG A 13 10.47 4.77 5.88
CA ARG A 13 9.42 4.32 4.97
C ARG A 13 9.82 3.08 4.19
N GLU A 14 11.07 2.94 3.79
CA GLU A 14 11.61 1.70 3.19
C GLU A 14 11.47 0.52 4.16
N LYS A 15 11.81 0.70 5.44
CA LYS A 15 11.62 -0.33 6.46
C LYS A 15 10.15 -0.67 6.69
N ILE A 16 9.28 0.33 6.79
CA ILE A 16 7.84 0.13 6.94
C ILE A 16 7.30 -0.74 5.79
N VAL A 17 7.71 -0.46 4.55
CA VAL A 17 7.27 -1.23 3.38
C VAL A 17 7.88 -2.64 3.38
N ALA A 18 9.17 -2.78 3.70
CA ALA A 18 9.83 -4.08 3.80
C ALA A 18 9.20 -4.97 4.88
N ASP A 19 8.92 -4.43 6.06
CA ASP A 19 8.25 -5.14 7.15
C ASP A 19 6.82 -5.53 6.76
N ALA A 20 6.08 -4.64 6.10
CA ALA A 20 4.72 -4.92 5.63
C ALA A 20 4.67 -6.02 4.56
N LEU A 21 5.69 -6.09 3.71
CA LEU A 21 5.86 -7.15 2.71
C LEU A 21 6.46 -8.43 3.31
N GLY A 22 6.83 -8.43 4.60
CA GLY A 22 7.32 -9.60 5.32
C GLY A 22 8.81 -9.89 5.14
N ASN A 23 9.65 -8.86 4.93
CA ASN A 23 11.08 -9.02 4.67
C ASN A 23 11.35 -10.01 3.52
N ILE A 24 10.65 -9.84 2.39
CA ILE A 24 11.00 -10.56 1.16
C ILE A 24 12.35 -10.02 0.70
N GLU A 25 13.44 -10.58 1.23
CA GLU A 25 14.76 -10.52 0.63
C GLU A 25 14.64 -11.06 -0.80
N ALA A 26 14.52 -10.14 -1.76
CA ALA A 26 15.23 -10.15 -3.05
C ALA A 26 15.49 -11.52 -3.72
N SER A 27 14.49 -12.40 -3.81
CA SER A 27 14.60 -13.60 -4.65
C SER A 27 13.32 -13.93 -5.42
N CYS A 28 12.39 -12.97 -5.51
CA CYS A 28 11.30 -13.10 -6.46
C CYS A 28 11.43 -12.04 -7.55
N ASP A 29 12.30 -12.36 -8.50
CA ASP A 29 12.48 -11.71 -9.79
C ASP A 29 11.14 -11.76 -10.57
N GLY A 30 10.24 -10.82 -10.25
CA GLY A 30 8.97 -10.62 -10.96
C GLY A 30 7.67 -11.01 -10.26
N CYS A 31 7.61 -11.27 -8.94
CA CYS A 31 6.32 -11.65 -8.31
C CYS A 31 5.29 -10.53 -8.26
N MET A 32 5.72 -9.29 -7.98
CA MET A 32 4.80 -8.18 -7.71
C MET A 32 5.25 -6.85 -8.32
N PRO A 33 5.51 -6.76 -9.64
CA PRO A 33 5.90 -5.51 -10.29
C PRO A 33 4.92 -4.36 -9.99
N GLY A 34 3.62 -4.64 -9.78
CA GLY A 34 2.62 -3.62 -9.44
C GLY A 34 2.57 -3.15 -7.98
N LEU A 35 2.97 -3.97 -6.99
CA LEU A 35 2.88 -3.59 -5.57
C LEU A 35 4.11 -2.81 -5.11
N ALA A 36 5.29 -3.13 -5.63
CA ALA A 36 6.49 -2.33 -5.39
C ALA A 36 6.32 -0.91 -5.97
N GLU A 37 5.78 -0.80 -7.19
CA GLU A 37 5.46 0.48 -7.82
C GLU A 37 4.43 1.30 -7.02
N MET A 38 3.44 0.62 -6.42
CA MET A 38 2.42 1.28 -5.60
C MET A 38 3.00 1.97 -4.36
N TYR A 39 3.96 1.34 -3.66
CA TYR A 39 4.57 1.90 -2.46
C TYR A 39 5.74 2.86 -2.74
N GLN A 40 6.27 2.89 -3.97
CA GLN A 40 7.39 3.77 -4.32
C GLN A 40 7.04 5.26 -4.16
N ASP A 41 5.81 5.66 -4.50
CA ASP A 41 5.33 7.05 -4.28
C ASP A 41 5.31 7.42 -2.79
N TYR A 42 4.98 6.46 -1.92
CA TYR A 42 5.06 6.65 -0.48
C TYR A 42 6.50 6.72 0.00
N ILE A 43 7.41 5.86 -0.49
CA ILE A 43 8.84 5.90 -0.13
C ILE A 43 9.50 7.20 -0.59
N ASP A 44 9.16 7.69 -1.77
CA ASP A 44 9.71 8.93 -2.32
C ASP A 44 9.13 10.19 -1.65
N GLY A 45 7.98 10.08 -0.99
CA GLY A 45 7.33 11.20 -0.30
C GLY A 45 6.40 12.00 -1.18
N LYS A 46 5.95 11.39 -2.27
CA LYS A 46 5.05 12.00 -3.25
C LYS A 46 3.59 11.85 -2.85
N LYS A 47 3.22 10.72 -2.23
CA LYS A 47 1.84 10.42 -1.82
C LYS A 47 1.76 9.67 -0.51
N GLU A 48 0.81 10.06 0.33
CA GLU A 48 0.50 9.34 1.56
C GLU A 48 -0.10 7.96 1.25
N LEU A 49 0.12 6.98 2.13
CA LEU A 49 -0.46 5.63 2.01
C LEU A 49 -1.99 5.66 1.84
N ARG A 50 -2.66 6.63 2.46
CA ARG A 50 -4.11 6.83 2.31
C ARG A 50 -4.51 7.18 0.88
N GLN A 51 -3.72 8.01 0.19
CA GLN A 51 -4.00 8.40 -1.20
C GLN A 51 -3.79 7.21 -2.13
N ILE A 52 -2.69 6.47 -1.93
CA ILE A 52 -2.37 5.24 -2.66
C ILE A 52 -3.50 4.20 -2.49
N ASN A 53 -3.94 3.95 -1.26
CA ASN A 53 -5.04 3.02 -0.97
C ASN A 53 -6.34 3.43 -1.66
N MET A 54 -6.64 4.73 -1.71
CA MET A 54 -7.84 5.23 -2.37
C MET A 54 -7.76 5.03 -3.89
N GLU A 55 -6.61 5.28 -4.51
CA GLU A 55 -6.40 5.05 -5.95
C GLU A 55 -6.48 3.57 -6.31
N PHE A 56 -5.88 2.69 -5.50
CA PHE A 56 -5.95 1.24 -5.70
C PHE A 56 -7.38 0.72 -5.57
N ASN A 57 -8.11 1.13 -4.52
CA ASN A 57 -9.51 0.76 -4.34
C ASN A 57 -10.40 1.33 -5.44
N ALA A 58 -10.17 2.56 -5.90
CA ALA A 58 -10.96 3.17 -6.98
C ALA A 58 -10.79 2.43 -8.31
N ARG A 59 -9.63 1.83 -8.58
CA ARG A 59 -9.41 0.95 -9.73
C ARG A 59 -10.15 -0.37 -9.57
N TYR A 60 -10.17 -0.94 -8.36
CA TYR A 60 -10.85 -2.20 -8.09
C TYR A 60 -12.38 -2.07 -8.11
N VAL A 61 -12.93 -0.97 -7.57
CA VAL A 61 -14.38 -0.69 -7.53
C VAL A 61 -14.95 -0.34 -8.91
N LYS A 62 -14.10 0.05 -9.87
CA LYS A 62 -14.50 0.30 -11.26
C LYS A 62 -14.44 -0.95 -12.16
N GLY A 63 -13.93 -2.08 -11.67
CA GLY A 63 -14.14 -3.38 -12.29
C GLY A 63 -15.45 -3.96 -11.78
N ASP A 64 -16.38 -4.24 -12.68
CA ASP A 64 -17.69 -4.81 -12.38
C ASP A 64 -17.60 -6.01 -11.40
N ASP A 65 -18.53 -6.08 -10.42
CA ASP A 65 -18.71 -7.15 -9.42
C ASP A 65 -17.70 -7.28 -8.26
N MET A 66 -17.78 -6.36 -7.30
CA MET A 66 -17.37 -6.62 -5.91
C MET A 66 -18.60 -6.80 -5.04
N PRO A 67 -18.83 -7.96 -4.38
CA PRO A 67 -19.82 -8.03 -3.33
C PRO A 67 -19.34 -7.08 -2.23
N GLY A 68 -20.09 -5.98 -2.06
CA GLY A 68 -19.75 -4.93 -1.11
C GLY A 68 -19.40 -5.54 0.23
N ARG A 69 -18.37 -4.99 0.90
CA ARG A 69 -18.07 -5.29 2.30
C ARG A 69 -19.40 -5.23 3.06
N SER A 70 -19.94 -6.40 3.40
CA SER A 70 -21.06 -6.49 4.30
C SER A 70 -20.54 -5.89 5.60
N GLY A 71 -20.95 -4.65 5.87
CA GLY A 71 -20.65 -4.00 7.13
C GLY A 71 -21.06 -4.94 8.25
N CYS A 72 -20.32 -4.96 9.36
CA CYS A 72 -20.79 -5.59 10.58
C CYS A 72 -22.20 -5.09 10.86
N MET A 73 -23.19 -5.92 10.56
CA MET A 73 -24.57 -5.69 10.94
C MET A 73 -24.60 -5.89 12.44
N TYR A 74 -24.59 -4.80 13.19
CA TYR A 74 -25.01 -4.85 14.59
C TYR A 74 -26.50 -5.21 14.57
N LEU A 75 -26.79 -6.49 14.84
CA LEU A 75 -28.09 -6.94 15.34
C LEU A 75 -28.18 -6.60 16.83
#